data_AF-A0A3R7B1M2-F1
#
_entry.id   AF-A0A3R7B1M2-F1
#
_cell.length_a   1.000
_cell.length_b   1.000
_cell.length_c   1.000
_cell.angle_alpha   90.00
_cell.angle_beta   90.00
_cell.angle_gamma   90.00
#
_symmetry.space_group_name_H-M   'P 1'
#
loop_
_entity.id
_entity.type
_entity.pdbx_description
1 polymer ?
#
loop_
_entity_poly.entity_id
_entity_poly.type
_entity_poly.pdbx_seq_one_letter_code
_entity_poly.pdbx_strand_id
1 'polypeptide(L)'
;MRRMRRISLLTWLLWLSAIALSVLPMIQTLNDLAALLALRLGLNQMLMGVAPIAARYIAAILQYIFQVPVSVYKASIYLEVGGIPLEVYLDWNCLGWQGLLLMIIALAIALQGRYTAESKVKTALLGLEIFIAVNTMRMLIPCLMLVHGHYRWAIFFHNHLATPLILASIALYWHLSTSYILQPKGSEEGGLRLMELLTGRRGIGLASMAIILLAILYSGVGLLSTTVYAAESDRTALTFEFARPDFRYLTHPDWTDLGERPHTDEWKNTGTPGWYKLWEFDLYGPLVEDYRMKGNINYYVYFYCSRPHKAPYEFHIYDVDPSADTPPVEVHVDRFIIPLEAGSPPDPIKLKGEEVRPYIFREGHTIRIAIYVYDDGHEKRVYYFDYDSKDKHSYADFPGMVVDERLLPSIPLAIAALMIGVRRNGGEGGI
;
A
#
# COMPACT_ATOMS: atom_id res chain seq x y z
N MET A 1 -39.70 15.62 -40.03
CA MET A 1 -38.89 15.95 -38.83
C MET A 1 -38.55 14.67 -38.09
N ARG A 2 -37.28 14.25 -38.10
CA ARG A 2 -36.80 13.00 -37.48
C ARG A 2 -36.74 13.21 -35.96
N ARG A 3 -37.58 12.48 -35.22
CA ARG A 3 -37.61 12.49 -33.74
C ARG A 3 -36.24 11.97 -33.26
N MET A 4 -35.35 12.85 -32.80
CA MET A 4 -34.10 12.44 -32.16
C MET A 4 -34.47 11.56 -30.97
N ARG A 5 -34.10 10.26 -31.03
CA ARG A 5 -34.20 9.35 -29.90
C ARG A 5 -33.33 9.94 -28.79
N ARG A 6 -33.94 10.38 -27.69
CA ARG A 6 -33.19 10.75 -26.48
C ARG A 6 -32.42 9.52 -26.04
N ILE A 7 -31.10 9.60 -26.10
CA ILE A 7 -30.19 8.59 -25.57
C ILE A 7 -30.48 8.50 -24.07
N SER A 8 -30.68 7.28 -23.56
CA SER A 8 -30.97 7.09 -22.13
C SER A 8 -29.75 7.46 -21.28
N LEU A 9 -29.97 7.94 -20.05
CA LEU A 9 -28.91 8.28 -19.11
C LEU A 9 -27.94 7.10 -18.91
N LEU A 10 -28.48 5.87 -18.85
CA LEU A 10 -27.71 4.64 -18.74
C LEU A 10 -26.77 4.43 -19.94
N THR A 11 -27.25 4.73 -21.16
CA THR A 11 -26.44 4.62 -22.37
C THR A 11 -25.31 5.64 -22.36
N TRP A 12 -25.56 6.87 -21.90
CA TRP A 12 -24.50 7.87 -21.71
C TRP A 12 -23.46 7.42 -20.68
N LEU A 13 -23.91 6.87 -19.54
CA LEU A 13 -23.03 6.33 -18.52
C LEU A 13 -22.14 5.21 -19.09
N LEU A 14 -22.72 4.24 -19.81
CA LEU A 14 -21.98 3.12 -20.40
C LEU A 14 -20.97 3.57 -21.46
N TRP A 15 -21.34 4.50 -22.33
CA TRP A 15 -20.42 5.03 -23.35
C TRP A 15 -19.24 5.76 -22.73
N LEU A 16 -19.50 6.58 -21.73
CA LEU A 16 -18.45 7.32 -21.04
C LEU A 16 -17.55 6.39 -20.21
N SER A 17 -18.11 5.35 -19.59
CA SER A 17 -17.35 4.29 -18.93
C SER A 17 -16.47 3.51 -19.91
N ALA A 18 -17.00 3.13 -21.08
CA ALA A 18 -16.21 2.41 -22.10
C ALA A 18 -15.05 3.25 -22.64
N ILE A 19 -15.27 4.55 -22.85
CA ILE A 19 -14.23 5.49 -23.28
C ILE A 19 -13.18 5.68 -22.18
N ALA A 20 -13.54 5.70 -20.91
CA ALA A 20 -12.53 5.83 -19.87
C ALA A 20 -11.77 4.54 -19.57
N LEU A 21 -12.43 3.39 -19.63
CA LEU A 21 -11.75 2.09 -19.52
C LEU A 21 -10.70 1.92 -20.63
N SER A 22 -10.95 2.47 -21.83
CA SER A 22 -9.97 2.42 -22.93
C SER A 22 -8.82 3.42 -22.76
N VAL A 23 -9.00 4.52 -22.03
CA VAL A 23 -7.98 5.56 -21.80
C VAL A 23 -7.15 5.31 -20.53
N LEU A 24 -7.65 4.49 -19.60
CA LEU A 24 -7.02 4.18 -18.32
C LEU A 24 -5.57 3.67 -18.44
N PRO A 25 -5.22 2.72 -19.34
CA PRO A 25 -3.83 2.26 -19.51
C PRO A 25 -2.88 3.37 -19.95
N MET A 26 -3.35 4.29 -20.78
CA MET A 26 -2.56 5.43 -21.24
C MET A 26 -2.26 6.40 -20.09
N ILE A 27 -3.25 6.69 -19.24
CA ILE A 27 -3.06 7.57 -18.06
C ILE A 27 -2.04 6.97 -17.10
N GLN A 28 -2.15 5.67 -16.81
CA GLN A 28 -1.18 4.96 -15.98
C GLN A 28 0.23 5.02 -16.60
N THR A 29 0.35 4.81 -17.91
CA THR A 29 1.65 4.90 -18.61
C THR A 29 2.28 6.29 -18.49
N LEU A 30 1.49 7.36 -18.60
CA LEU A 30 1.98 8.73 -18.41
C LEU A 30 2.36 9.00 -16.96
N ASN A 31 1.63 8.43 -16.01
CA ASN A 31 1.94 8.51 -14.58
C ASN A 31 3.29 7.86 -14.26
N ASP A 32 3.51 6.65 -14.79
CA ASP A 32 4.73 5.88 -14.61
C ASP A 32 5.92 6.56 -15.30
N LEU A 33 5.70 7.15 -16.49
CA LEU A 33 6.72 7.94 -17.19
C LEU A 33 7.14 9.17 -16.37
N ALA A 34 6.17 9.89 -15.79
CA ALA A 34 6.45 11.03 -14.93
C ALA A 34 7.23 10.61 -13.67
N ALA A 35 6.87 9.48 -13.07
CA ALA A 35 7.58 8.91 -11.93
C ALA A 35 9.03 8.52 -12.30
N LEU A 36 9.24 7.84 -13.43
CA LEU A 36 10.55 7.49 -13.95
C LEU A 36 11.41 8.73 -14.22
N LEU A 37 10.83 9.78 -14.78
CA LEU A 37 11.52 11.04 -15.02
C LEU A 37 11.92 11.70 -13.69
N ALA A 38 11.03 11.71 -12.70
CA ALA A 38 11.32 12.24 -11.37
C ALA A 38 12.46 11.47 -10.68
N LEU A 39 12.48 10.14 -10.79
CA LEU A 39 13.57 9.30 -10.30
C LEU A 39 14.90 9.66 -10.98
N ARG A 40 14.92 9.81 -12.30
CA ARG A 40 16.13 10.19 -13.06
C ARG A 40 16.66 11.58 -12.71
N LEU A 41 15.77 12.50 -12.35
CA LEU A 41 16.12 13.87 -11.94
C LEU A 41 16.50 13.97 -10.45
N GLY A 42 16.44 12.88 -9.68
CA GLY A 42 16.73 12.88 -8.24
C GLY A 42 15.66 13.58 -7.39
N LEU A 43 14.48 13.86 -7.95
CA LEU A 43 13.37 14.51 -7.24
C LEU A 43 12.87 13.64 -6.08
N ASN A 44 12.97 12.32 -6.20
CA ASN A 44 12.63 11.37 -5.14
C ASN A 44 13.42 11.64 -3.85
N GLN A 45 14.73 11.89 -3.93
CA GLN A 45 15.55 12.15 -2.75
C GLN A 45 15.17 13.47 -2.07
N MET A 46 14.91 14.51 -2.87
CA MET A 46 14.44 15.81 -2.34
C MET A 46 13.09 15.67 -1.64
N LEU A 47 12.14 14.96 -2.25
CA LEU A 47 10.80 14.74 -1.73
C LEU A 47 10.82 13.84 -0.48
N MET A 48 11.68 12.82 -0.44
CA MET A 48 11.88 11.99 0.75
C MET A 48 12.39 12.81 1.95
N GLY A 49 13.08 13.93 1.74
CA GLY A 49 13.42 14.87 2.82
C GLY A 49 12.21 15.54 3.48
N VAL A 50 11.09 15.65 2.75
CA VAL A 50 9.83 16.24 3.23
C VAL A 50 8.90 15.18 3.83
N ALA A 51 9.05 13.91 3.44
CA ALA A 51 8.20 12.81 3.91
C ALA A 51 8.09 12.70 5.44
N PRO A 52 9.17 12.86 6.24
CA PRO A 52 9.04 12.86 7.71
C PRO A 52 8.20 14.00 8.28
N ILE A 53 8.22 15.17 7.63
CA ILE A 53 7.41 16.33 8.05
C ILE A 53 5.94 16.04 7.75
N ALA A 54 5.65 15.51 6.56
CA ALA A 54 4.30 15.12 6.18
C ALA A 54 3.76 14.00 7.08
N ALA A 55 4.57 12.99 7.40
CA ALA A 55 4.19 11.90 8.30
C ALA A 55 3.78 12.42 9.69
N ARG A 56 4.57 13.33 10.29
CA ARG A 56 4.20 13.97 11.57
C ARG A 56 2.92 14.79 11.48
N TYR A 57 2.71 15.50 10.38
CA TYR A 57 1.50 16.29 10.16
C TYR A 57 0.26 15.40 10.08
N ILE A 58 0.32 14.31 9.30
CA ILE A 58 -0.79 13.34 9.18
C ILE A 58 -1.04 12.64 10.52
N ALA A 59 0.02 12.21 11.21
CA ALA A 59 -0.09 11.60 12.53
C ALA A 59 -0.68 12.55 13.57
N ALA A 60 -0.32 13.84 13.55
CA ALA A 60 -0.93 14.83 14.45
C ALA A 60 -2.44 14.95 14.20
N ILE A 61 -2.88 14.93 12.95
CA ILE A 61 -4.32 14.91 12.64
C ILE A 61 -4.98 13.63 13.16
N LEU A 62 -4.38 12.46 12.89
CA LEU A 62 -4.91 11.18 13.36
C LEU A 62 -5.02 11.14 14.89
N GLN A 63 -4.00 11.62 15.60
CA GLN A 63 -3.95 11.62 17.06
C GLN A 63 -4.91 12.64 17.67
N TYR A 64 -4.84 13.91 17.25
CA TYR A 64 -5.55 14.98 17.94
C TYR A 64 -6.98 15.17 17.46
N ILE A 65 -7.27 14.90 16.18
CA ILE A 65 -8.62 15.07 15.62
C ILE A 65 -9.39 13.75 15.68
N PHE A 66 -8.77 12.65 15.25
CA PHE A 66 -9.44 11.35 15.18
C PHE A 66 -9.21 10.45 16.40
N GLN A 67 -8.39 10.88 17.36
CA GLN A 67 -8.11 10.13 18.60
C GLN A 67 -7.55 8.73 18.35
N VAL A 68 -6.82 8.55 17.24
CA VAL A 68 -6.14 7.30 16.91
C VAL A 68 -4.78 7.29 17.62
N PRO A 69 -4.44 6.25 18.41
CA PRO A 69 -3.11 6.11 18.98
C PRO A 69 -2.12 5.86 17.84
N VAL A 70 -1.15 6.76 17.69
CA VAL A 70 -0.14 6.70 16.63
C VAL A 70 1.23 7.04 17.17
N SER A 71 2.26 6.43 16.59
CA SER A 71 3.65 6.85 16.78
C SER A 71 4.30 7.11 15.42
N VAL A 72 5.32 7.97 15.39
CA VAL A 72 5.97 8.39 14.14
C VAL A 72 7.46 8.19 14.23
N TYR A 73 8.03 7.53 13.23
CA TYR A 73 9.46 7.42 13.07
C TYR A 73 9.86 7.70 11.62
N LYS A 74 10.67 8.73 11.41
CA LYS A 74 11.02 9.23 10.07
C LYS A 74 9.75 9.45 9.23
N ALA A 75 9.61 8.75 8.09
CA ALA A 75 8.48 8.84 7.17
C ALA A 75 7.38 7.80 7.47
N SER A 76 7.58 6.94 8.47
CA SER A 76 6.63 5.90 8.86
C SER A 76 5.70 6.39 9.95
N ILE A 77 4.41 6.08 9.80
CA ILE A 77 3.37 6.29 10.80
C ILE A 77 2.94 4.91 11.29
N TYR A 78 3.08 4.63 12.58
CA TYR A 78 2.60 3.40 13.18
C TYR A 78 1.23 3.65 13.78
N LEU A 79 0.21 2.97 13.24
CA LEU A 79 -1.16 3.00 13.74
C LEU A 79 -1.34 1.87 14.74
N GLU A 80 -1.74 2.16 15.96
CA GLU A 80 -2.01 1.12 16.96
C GLU A 80 -3.43 0.56 16.74
N VAL A 81 -3.52 -0.67 16.24
CA VAL A 81 -4.78 -1.36 15.97
C VAL A 81 -4.78 -2.67 16.76
N GLY A 82 -5.65 -2.77 17.78
CA GLY A 82 -5.76 -3.99 18.59
C GLY A 82 -4.48 -4.38 19.35
N GLY A 83 -3.65 -3.40 19.72
CA GLY A 83 -2.35 -3.63 20.36
C GLY A 83 -1.22 -4.03 19.41
N ILE A 84 -1.49 -4.11 18.10
CA ILE A 84 -0.49 -4.35 17.06
C ILE A 84 -0.25 -3.03 16.30
N PRO A 85 1.02 -2.59 16.16
CA PRO A 85 1.36 -1.40 15.41
C PRO A 85 1.45 -1.71 13.92
N LEU A 86 0.53 -1.17 13.14
CA LEU A 86 0.53 -1.25 11.70
C LEU A 86 1.36 -0.10 11.10
N GLU A 87 2.41 -0.43 10.36
CA GLU A 87 3.22 0.58 9.69
C GLU A 87 2.54 1.14 8.44
N VAL A 88 2.51 2.46 8.32
CA VAL A 88 2.15 3.17 7.10
C VAL A 88 3.36 4.00 6.68
N TYR A 89 4.15 3.44 5.76
CA TYR A 89 5.31 4.11 5.21
C TYR A 89 4.89 5.16 4.17
N LEU A 90 5.24 6.42 4.42
CA LEU A 90 4.93 7.51 3.50
C LEU A 90 6.04 7.67 2.46
N ASP A 91 5.82 7.10 1.28
CA ASP A 91 6.76 7.24 0.17
C ASP A 91 6.65 8.62 -0.53
N TRP A 92 7.68 9.02 -1.28
CA TRP A 92 7.73 10.32 -1.99
C TRP A 92 6.55 10.52 -2.95
N ASN A 93 5.97 9.44 -3.46
CA ASN A 93 4.78 9.47 -4.31
C ASN A 93 3.49 9.81 -3.51
N CYS A 94 3.45 9.48 -2.23
CA CYS A 94 2.31 9.80 -1.34
C CYS A 94 2.20 11.30 -1.07
N LEU A 95 3.28 12.07 -1.26
CA LEU A 95 3.30 13.53 -1.08
C LEU A 95 2.48 14.31 -2.13
N GLY A 96 2.02 13.65 -3.20
CA GLY A 96 1.09 14.24 -4.16
C GLY A 96 1.72 15.29 -5.07
N TRP A 97 3.05 15.22 -5.29
CA TRP A 97 3.79 16.17 -6.14
C TRP A 97 3.27 16.23 -7.58
N GLN A 98 2.72 15.13 -8.11
CA GLN A 98 2.09 15.10 -9.43
C GLN A 98 0.80 15.93 -9.45
N GLY A 99 -0.02 15.81 -8.41
CA GLY A 99 -1.20 16.65 -8.21
C GLY A 99 -0.84 18.13 -8.05
N LEU A 100 0.28 18.41 -7.38
CA LEU A 100 0.81 19.78 -7.25
C LEU A 100 1.20 20.36 -8.60
N LEU A 101 1.91 19.58 -9.43
CA LEU A 101 2.30 19.99 -10.77
C LEU A 101 1.06 20.32 -11.62
N LEU A 102 0.06 19.44 -11.60
CA LEU A 102 -1.20 19.66 -12.31
C LEU A 102 -1.94 20.90 -11.80
N MET A 103 -1.95 21.13 -10.49
CA MET A 103 -2.54 22.33 -9.88
C MET A 103 -1.79 23.60 -10.29
N ILE A 104 -0.45 23.57 -10.37
CA ILE A 104 0.36 24.71 -10.83
C ILE A 104 0.05 25.03 -12.30
N ILE A 105 -0.05 24.02 -13.15
CA ILE A 105 -0.40 24.20 -14.57
C ILE A 105 -1.82 24.79 -14.67
N ALA A 106 -2.77 24.24 -13.92
CA ALA A 106 -4.13 24.77 -13.84
C ALA A 106 -4.13 26.23 -13.37
N LEU A 107 -3.41 26.56 -12.31
CA LEU A 107 -3.30 27.95 -11.85
C LEU A 107 -2.70 28.84 -12.94
N ALA A 108 -1.61 28.42 -13.59
CA ALA A 108 -0.94 29.19 -14.63
C ALA A 108 -1.88 29.54 -15.79
N ILE A 109 -2.64 28.57 -16.29
CA ILE A 109 -3.59 28.80 -17.39
C ILE A 109 -4.76 29.68 -16.92
N ALA A 110 -5.29 29.46 -15.70
CA ALA A 110 -6.40 30.25 -15.17
C ALA A 110 -6.03 31.74 -15.05
N LEU A 111 -4.77 32.05 -14.70
CA LEU A 111 -4.29 33.40 -14.46
C LEU A 111 -3.90 34.18 -15.73
N GLN A 112 -3.85 33.55 -16.91
CA GLN A 112 -3.47 34.20 -18.18
C GLN A 112 -4.44 35.31 -18.63
N GLY A 113 -5.67 35.34 -18.10
CA GLY A 113 -6.65 36.38 -18.44
C GLY A 113 -6.36 37.76 -17.84
N ARG A 114 -7.03 38.79 -18.39
CA ARG A 114 -7.00 40.18 -17.90
C ARG A 114 -7.87 40.34 -16.65
N TYR A 115 -7.42 39.76 -15.55
CA TYR A 115 -8.09 39.83 -14.24
C TYR A 115 -7.46 40.86 -13.29
N THR A 116 -8.20 41.26 -12.25
CA THR A 116 -7.69 42.12 -11.17
C THR A 116 -6.62 41.39 -10.34
N ALA A 117 -5.59 42.10 -9.86
CA ALA A 117 -4.49 41.48 -9.09
C ALA A 117 -5.00 40.80 -7.81
N GLU A 118 -5.96 41.41 -7.12
CA GLU A 118 -6.59 40.85 -5.92
C GLU A 118 -7.27 39.51 -6.20
N SER A 119 -8.04 39.39 -7.29
CA SER A 119 -8.68 38.13 -7.65
C SER A 119 -7.67 37.04 -8.00
N LYS A 120 -6.55 37.39 -8.65
CA LYS A 120 -5.46 36.45 -8.95
C LYS A 120 -4.82 35.88 -7.68
N VAL A 121 -4.57 36.73 -6.67
CA VAL A 121 -4.01 36.30 -5.38
C VAL A 121 -4.99 35.40 -4.63
N LYS A 122 -6.28 35.77 -4.56
CA LYS A 122 -7.32 34.94 -3.94
C LYS A 122 -7.43 33.56 -4.61
N THR A 123 -7.40 33.52 -5.94
CA THR A 123 -7.39 32.26 -6.70
C THR A 123 -6.16 31.40 -6.36
N ALA A 124 -4.96 31.99 -6.31
CA ALA A 124 -3.75 31.25 -5.96
C ALA A 124 -3.78 30.68 -4.53
N LEU A 125 -4.22 31.48 -3.55
CA LEU A 125 -4.34 31.02 -2.15
C LEU A 125 -5.37 29.89 -2.01
N LEU A 126 -6.53 30.02 -2.64
CA LEU A 126 -7.53 28.95 -2.64
C LEU A 126 -6.99 27.66 -3.27
N GLY A 127 -6.24 27.79 -4.38
CA GLY A 127 -5.61 26.64 -5.03
C GLY A 127 -4.64 25.90 -4.10
N LEU A 128 -3.85 26.65 -3.32
CA LEU A 128 -2.93 26.10 -2.31
C LEU A 128 -3.70 25.40 -1.18
N GLU A 129 -4.75 26.02 -0.65
CA GLU A 129 -5.59 25.43 0.41
C GLU A 129 -6.25 24.13 -0.05
N ILE A 130 -6.85 24.13 -1.25
CA ILE A 130 -7.47 22.93 -1.83
C ILE A 130 -6.41 21.84 -2.05
N PHE A 131 -5.23 22.20 -2.56
CA PHE A 131 -4.15 21.24 -2.73
C PHE A 131 -3.75 20.58 -1.41
N ILE A 132 -3.50 21.39 -0.36
CA ILE A 132 -3.14 20.88 0.97
C ILE A 132 -4.26 19.99 1.52
N ALA A 133 -5.52 20.44 1.46
CA ALA A 133 -6.66 19.69 1.98
C ALA A 133 -6.84 18.35 1.27
N VAL A 134 -6.79 18.34 -0.06
CA VAL A 134 -6.99 17.11 -0.85
C VAL A 134 -5.82 16.15 -0.70
N ASN A 135 -4.60 16.66 -0.66
CA ASN A 135 -3.43 15.82 -0.39
C ASN A 135 -3.46 15.23 1.03
N THR A 136 -3.91 16.01 2.00
CA THR A 136 -4.16 15.55 3.38
C THR A 136 -5.21 14.44 3.41
N MET A 137 -6.35 14.63 2.74
CA MET A 137 -7.40 13.61 2.62
C MET A 137 -6.89 12.34 1.95
N ARG A 138 -6.07 12.46 0.90
CA ARG A 138 -5.47 11.31 0.21
C ARG A 138 -4.66 10.42 1.15
N MET A 139 -3.95 10.99 2.12
CA MET A 139 -3.17 10.23 3.10
C MET A 139 -4.00 9.78 4.30
N LEU A 140 -4.95 10.61 4.77
CA LEU A 140 -5.75 10.31 5.96
C LEU A 140 -6.79 9.22 5.74
N ILE A 141 -7.52 9.25 4.63
CA ILE A 141 -8.60 8.30 4.35
C ILE A 141 -8.12 6.84 4.44
N PRO A 142 -7.02 6.42 3.76
CA PRO A 142 -6.55 5.05 3.89
C PRO A 142 -6.10 4.73 5.33
N CYS A 143 -5.45 5.66 6.04
CA CYS A 143 -5.08 5.43 7.46
C CYS A 143 -6.31 5.17 8.34
N LEU A 144 -7.38 5.95 8.19
CA LEU A 144 -8.62 5.75 8.94
C LEU A 144 -9.31 4.44 8.56
N MET A 145 -9.30 4.07 7.28
CA MET A 145 -9.81 2.78 6.83
C MET A 145 -9.04 1.60 7.46
N LEU A 146 -7.72 1.72 7.60
CA LEU A 146 -6.88 0.73 8.26
C LEU A 146 -7.22 0.57 9.74
N VAL A 147 -7.44 1.68 10.46
CA VAL A 147 -7.85 1.67 11.87
C VAL A 147 -9.19 0.95 12.07
N HIS A 148 -10.10 1.03 11.10
CA HIS A 148 -11.39 0.36 11.13
C HIS A 148 -11.36 -1.07 10.55
N GLY A 149 -10.18 -1.66 10.31
CA GLY A 149 -10.05 -3.03 9.80
C GLY A 149 -10.40 -3.19 8.33
N HIS A 150 -10.52 -2.10 7.57
CA HIS A 150 -10.89 -2.12 6.15
C HIS A 150 -9.65 -2.11 5.23
N TYR A 151 -8.72 -3.05 5.42
CA TYR A 151 -7.46 -3.12 4.68
C TYR A 151 -7.64 -3.09 3.16
N ARG A 152 -8.52 -3.94 2.63
CA ARG A 152 -8.83 -4.03 1.19
C ARG A 152 -9.29 -2.69 0.62
N TRP A 153 -10.14 -1.98 1.36
CA TRP A 153 -10.67 -0.69 0.94
C TRP A 153 -9.64 0.43 1.07
N ALA A 154 -8.77 0.39 2.08
CA ALA A 154 -7.67 1.34 2.22
C ALA A 154 -6.72 1.29 1.03
N ILE A 155 -6.32 0.09 0.63
CA ILE A 155 -5.48 -0.14 -0.54
C ILE A 155 -6.20 0.25 -1.84
N PHE A 156 -7.45 -0.18 -2.01
CA PHE A 156 -8.24 0.17 -3.18
C PHE A 156 -8.36 1.70 -3.32
N PHE A 157 -8.63 2.40 -2.22
CA PHE A 157 -8.69 3.85 -2.22
C PHE A 157 -7.34 4.47 -2.59
N HIS A 158 -6.25 4.03 -1.95
CA HIS A 158 -4.90 4.54 -2.20
C HIS A 158 -4.49 4.40 -3.68
N ASN A 159 -4.75 3.23 -4.27
CA ASN A 159 -4.27 2.90 -5.62
C ASN A 159 -5.19 3.39 -6.73
N HIS A 160 -6.50 3.51 -6.46
CA HIS A 160 -7.49 3.74 -7.52
C HIS A 160 -8.37 4.97 -7.31
N LEU A 161 -8.71 5.34 -6.07
CA LEU A 161 -9.63 6.46 -5.82
C LEU A 161 -8.92 7.77 -5.47
N ALA A 162 -7.69 7.72 -4.99
CA ALA A 162 -6.90 8.90 -4.67
C ALA A 162 -6.68 9.81 -5.89
N THR A 163 -6.38 9.22 -7.05
CA THR A 163 -6.16 9.96 -8.29
C THR A 163 -7.43 10.65 -8.81
N PRO A 164 -8.57 9.95 -8.98
CA PRO A 164 -9.85 10.61 -9.27
C PRO A 164 -10.21 11.73 -8.30
N LEU A 165 -9.98 11.54 -6.99
CA LEU A 165 -10.24 12.57 -5.97
C LEU A 165 -9.42 13.84 -6.22
N ILE A 166 -8.11 13.71 -6.46
CA ILE A 166 -7.22 14.85 -6.76
C ILE A 166 -7.75 15.62 -7.97
N LEU A 167 -8.06 14.89 -9.03
CA LEU A 167 -8.35 15.51 -10.30
C LEU A 167 -9.77 16.10 -10.35
N ALA A 168 -10.74 15.47 -9.70
CA ALA A 168 -12.06 16.05 -9.46
C ALA A 168 -11.96 17.33 -8.61
N SER A 169 -11.03 17.39 -7.67
CA SER A 169 -10.80 18.59 -6.87
C SER A 169 -10.16 19.71 -7.70
N ILE A 170 -9.21 19.39 -8.58
CA ILE A 170 -8.63 20.37 -9.54
C ILE A 170 -9.72 20.88 -10.51
N ALA A 171 -10.59 19.99 -10.99
CA ALA A 171 -11.75 20.35 -11.81
C ALA A 171 -12.63 21.39 -11.15
N LEU A 172 -13.02 21.09 -9.91
CA LEU A 172 -13.92 21.91 -9.12
C LEU A 172 -13.26 23.25 -8.81
N TYR A 173 -12.00 23.23 -8.36
CA TYR A 173 -11.21 24.43 -8.11
C TYR A 173 -11.18 25.36 -9.33
N TRP A 174 -10.88 24.81 -10.51
CA TRP A 174 -10.83 25.61 -11.72
C TRP A 174 -12.21 26.21 -12.06
N HIS A 175 -13.25 25.38 -12.01
CA HIS A 175 -14.61 25.82 -12.30
C HIS A 175 -15.02 26.97 -11.37
N LEU A 176 -14.76 26.81 -10.08
CA LEU A 176 -15.02 27.85 -9.08
C LEU A 176 -14.19 29.11 -9.35
N SER A 177 -12.91 28.94 -9.66
CA SER A 177 -11.99 30.05 -9.89
C SER A 177 -12.38 30.89 -11.09
N THR A 178 -12.67 30.25 -12.22
CA THR A 178 -13.02 30.94 -13.47
C THR A 178 -14.44 31.49 -13.48
N SER A 179 -15.37 30.87 -12.74
CA SER A 179 -16.78 31.30 -12.75
C SER A 179 -17.09 32.34 -11.69
N TYR A 180 -16.44 32.30 -10.52
CA TYR A 180 -16.83 33.10 -9.36
C TYR A 180 -15.71 33.97 -8.78
N ILE A 181 -14.45 33.55 -8.86
CA ILE A 181 -13.35 34.23 -8.14
C ILE A 181 -12.63 35.24 -9.03
N LEU A 182 -12.28 34.85 -10.26
CA LEU A 182 -11.52 35.68 -11.20
C LEU A 182 -12.41 36.80 -11.75
N GLN A 183 -12.06 38.04 -11.42
CA GLN A 183 -12.83 39.22 -11.81
C GLN A 183 -12.15 39.93 -12.99
N PRO A 184 -12.83 40.10 -14.14
CA PRO A 184 -12.27 40.81 -15.29
C PRO A 184 -11.96 42.26 -14.95
N LYS A 185 -10.81 42.77 -15.42
CA LYS A 185 -10.40 44.16 -15.24
C LYS A 185 -11.16 45.03 -16.26
N GLY A 186 -12.25 45.69 -15.83
CA GLY A 186 -12.95 46.74 -16.60
C GLY A 186 -14.42 46.49 -16.98
N SER A 187 -15.20 45.71 -16.23
CA SER A 187 -16.65 45.64 -16.47
C SER A 187 -17.43 46.54 -15.49
N GLU A 188 -17.85 47.70 -15.98
CA GLU A 188 -19.06 48.35 -15.50
C GLU A 188 -20.28 47.43 -15.75
N GLU A 189 -21.32 47.62 -14.92
CA GLU A 189 -22.71 47.15 -15.07
C GLU A 189 -23.04 45.66 -14.85
N GLY A 190 -23.47 45.38 -13.61
CA GLY A 190 -24.04 44.10 -13.15
C GLY A 190 -25.44 43.74 -13.70
N GLY A 191 -25.87 44.30 -14.83
CA GLY A 191 -27.19 44.06 -15.42
C GLY A 191 -27.22 43.05 -16.57
N LEU A 192 -26.18 43.00 -17.40
CA LEU A 192 -26.15 42.19 -18.63
C LEU A 192 -25.78 40.71 -18.42
N ARG A 193 -25.25 40.35 -17.24
CA ARG A 193 -24.63 39.04 -17.00
C ARG A 193 -25.63 37.88 -16.85
N LEU A 194 -26.87 38.14 -16.46
CA LEU A 194 -27.86 37.07 -16.22
C LEU A 194 -28.41 36.44 -17.50
N MET A 195 -28.51 37.22 -18.59
CA MET A 195 -28.99 36.75 -19.90
C MET A 195 -27.88 36.07 -20.73
N GLU A 196 -26.62 36.50 -20.58
CA GLU A 196 -25.47 35.78 -21.14
C GLU A 196 -25.17 34.47 -20.39
N LEU A 197 -25.53 34.38 -19.10
CA LEU A 197 -25.44 33.16 -18.28
C LEU A 197 -26.29 32.01 -18.83
N LEU A 198 -27.45 32.33 -19.43
CA LEU A 198 -28.40 31.34 -19.94
C LEU A 198 -28.11 30.86 -21.37
N THR A 199 -27.23 31.54 -22.11
CA THR A 199 -27.08 31.35 -23.56
C THR A 199 -25.76 30.73 -24.02
N GLY A 200 -24.92 30.22 -23.09
CA GLY A 200 -23.96 29.15 -23.40
C GLY A 200 -22.96 29.44 -24.54
N ARG A 201 -22.51 30.70 -24.68
CA ARG A 201 -21.56 31.10 -25.74
C ARG A 201 -20.23 31.61 -25.17
N ARG A 202 -19.43 30.68 -24.65
CA ARG A 202 -17.94 30.73 -24.69
C ARG A 202 -17.41 29.31 -24.90
N GLY A 203 -17.60 28.82 -26.13
CA GLY A 203 -17.03 27.57 -26.60
C GLY A 203 -15.50 27.64 -26.69
N ILE A 204 -14.88 26.47 -26.52
CA ILE A 204 -13.46 26.13 -26.74
C ILE A 204 -12.56 26.06 -25.47
N GLY A 205 -12.84 26.79 -24.39
CA GLY A 205 -12.11 26.61 -23.10
C GLY A 205 -12.71 25.57 -22.14
N LEU A 206 -14.03 25.35 -22.24
CA LEU A 206 -14.80 24.46 -21.37
C LEU A 206 -14.81 23.00 -21.84
N ALA A 207 -14.79 22.77 -23.15
CA ALA A 207 -14.89 21.43 -23.73
C ALA A 207 -13.59 20.63 -23.59
N SER A 208 -12.43 21.27 -23.73
CA SER A 208 -11.11 20.64 -23.58
C SER A 208 -10.84 20.22 -22.14
N MET A 209 -11.19 21.06 -21.16
CA MET A 209 -11.06 20.70 -19.76
C MET A 209 -12.17 19.74 -19.31
N ALA A 210 -13.40 19.86 -19.82
CA ALA A 210 -14.44 18.85 -19.60
C ALA A 210 -14.04 17.49 -20.18
N ILE A 211 -13.28 17.40 -21.28
CA ILE A 211 -12.74 16.14 -21.83
C ILE A 211 -11.59 15.59 -20.99
N ILE A 212 -10.67 16.45 -20.54
CA ILE A 212 -9.60 16.05 -19.62
C ILE A 212 -10.21 15.58 -18.29
N LEU A 213 -11.20 16.30 -17.77
CA LEU A 213 -11.89 15.98 -16.52
C LEU A 213 -12.90 14.83 -16.67
N LEU A 214 -13.56 14.62 -17.81
CA LEU A 214 -14.36 13.40 -18.08
C LEU A 214 -13.48 12.17 -18.22
N ALA A 215 -12.34 12.28 -18.91
CA ALA A 215 -11.34 11.20 -19.02
C ALA A 215 -10.76 10.79 -17.65
N ILE A 216 -10.88 11.70 -16.69
CA ILE A 216 -10.44 11.60 -15.31
C ILE A 216 -11.58 11.18 -14.35
N LEU A 217 -12.83 11.61 -14.64
CA LEU A 217 -14.04 11.30 -13.86
C LEU A 217 -14.51 9.86 -14.08
N TYR A 218 -14.16 9.24 -15.21
CA TYR A 218 -14.73 7.95 -15.61
C TYR A 218 -13.84 6.72 -15.37
N SER A 219 -12.71 6.85 -14.68
CA SER A 219 -11.78 5.76 -14.35
C SER A 219 -11.93 5.25 -12.91
N GLY A 220 -13.17 5.19 -12.41
CA GLY A 220 -13.51 4.53 -11.15
C GLY A 220 -14.16 3.17 -11.39
N VAL A 221 -13.53 2.13 -10.84
CA VAL A 221 -13.95 0.72 -10.76
C VAL A 221 -13.60 -0.17 -11.97
N GLY A 222 -12.62 -1.04 -11.76
CA GLY A 222 -12.47 -2.32 -12.42
C GLY A 222 -12.31 -3.42 -11.35
N LEU A 223 -13.39 -4.11 -11.03
CA LEU A 223 -13.37 -5.43 -10.39
C LEU A 223 -13.54 -6.45 -11.51
N LEU A 224 -12.59 -7.39 -11.61
CA LEU A 224 -12.80 -8.83 -11.72
C LEU A 224 -11.41 -9.48 -11.80
N SER A 225 -10.95 -9.98 -10.65
CA SER A 225 -10.00 -11.08 -10.59
C SER A 225 -10.70 -12.34 -11.09
N THR A 226 -10.13 -12.98 -12.11
CA THR A 226 -10.40 -14.39 -12.37
C THR A 226 -9.40 -15.19 -11.55
N THR A 227 -9.94 -15.90 -10.56
CA THR A 227 -9.29 -16.95 -9.78
C THR A 227 -8.51 -17.89 -10.70
N VAL A 228 -7.21 -18.06 -10.43
CA VAL A 228 -6.43 -19.18 -10.97
C VAL A 228 -6.28 -20.20 -9.83
N TYR A 229 -6.64 -21.43 -10.15
CA TYR A 229 -6.59 -22.56 -9.25
C TYR A 229 -5.17 -22.84 -8.77
N ALA A 230 -5.05 -23.10 -7.47
CA ALA A 230 -3.85 -23.60 -6.80
C ALA A 230 -3.35 -24.88 -7.48
N ALA A 231 -2.08 -24.86 -7.89
CA ALA A 231 -1.33 -26.05 -8.22
C ALA A 231 -0.66 -26.59 -6.95
N GLU A 232 -0.68 -27.90 -6.80
CA GLU A 232 -0.04 -28.66 -5.73
C GLU A 232 1.49 -28.45 -5.75
N SER A 233 2.02 -27.44 -5.03
CA SER A 233 3.31 -27.50 -4.28
C SER A 233 3.77 -26.21 -3.58
N ASP A 234 3.01 -25.11 -3.59
CA ASP A 234 3.54 -23.83 -3.07
C ASP A 234 3.59 -23.77 -1.54
N ARG A 235 4.81 -23.64 -1.01
CA ARG A 235 5.05 -23.28 0.38
C ARG A 235 5.47 -21.81 0.45
N THR A 236 5.21 -21.18 1.58
CA THR A 236 5.28 -19.72 1.71
C THR A 236 6.20 -19.34 2.86
N ALA A 237 7.31 -18.70 2.53
CA ALA A 237 8.33 -18.30 3.49
C ALA A 237 7.96 -16.98 4.17
N LEU A 238 7.38 -17.06 5.37
CA LEU A 238 7.18 -15.91 6.24
C LEU A 238 8.50 -15.47 6.87
N THR A 239 9.01 -14.31 6.46
CA THR A 239 10.30 -13.78 6.91
C THR A 239 10.17 -13.09 8.26
N PHE A 240 11.09 -13.36 9.20
CA PHE A 240 11.19 -12.61 10.45
C PHE A 240 11.87 -11.25 10.18
N GLU A 241 11.22 -10.15 10.55
CA GLU A 241 11.70 -8.78 10.34
C GLU A 241 11.60 -7.89 11.58
N PHE A 242 12.39 -6.82 11.61
CA PHE A 242 12.45 -5.86 12.70
C PHE A 242 12.26 -4.41 12.22
N ALA A 243 11.29 -3.71 12.83
CA ALA A 243 11.12 -2.27 12.66
C ALA A 243 11.32 -1.53 13.99
N ARG A 244 11.90 -0.33 13.93
CA ARG A 244 12.08 0.50 15.13
C ARG A 244 10.76 1.14 15.57
N PRO A 245 10.53 1.35 16.90
CA PRO A 245 11.49 1.20 17.99
C PRO A 245 11.83 -0.23 18.41
N ASP A 246 10.88 -1.18 18.48
CA ASP A 246 11.14 -2.59 18.88
C ASP A 246 10.03 -3.53 18.35
N PHE A 247 9.66 -3.39 17.08
CA PHE A 247 8.59 -4.17 16.44
C PHE A 247 9.15 -5.37 15.71
N ARG A 248 8.58 -6.53 16.02
CA ARG A 248 8.92 -7.83 15.46
C ARG A 248 7.73 -8.36 14.68
N TYR A 249 7.90 -8.61 13.40
CA TYR A 249 6.79 -9.03 12.55
C TYR A 249 7.22 -10.06 11.51
N LEU A 250 6.25 -10.71 10.89
CA LEU A 250 6.43 -11.65 9.79
C LEU A 250 5.98 -11.00 8.49
N THR A 251 6.76 -11.11 7.42
CA THR A 251 6.35 -10.65 6.08
C THR A 251 6.18 -11.81 5.12
N HIS A 252 5.19 -11.70 4.25
CA HIS A 252 5.07 -12.58 3.10
C HIS A 252 6.19 -12.26 2.08
N PRO A 253 6.69 -13.25 1.30
CA PRO A 253 7.81 -13.05 0.36
C PRO A 253 7.66 -11.84 -0.58
N ASP A 254 6.43 -11.53 -1.00
CA ASP A 254 6.15 -10.39 -1.89
C ASP A 254 6.43 -9.02 -1.25
N TRP A 255 6.48 -8.96 0.07
CA TRP A 255 6.63 -7.74 0.86
C TRP A 255 7.90 -7.76 1.72
N THR A 256 8.73 -8.79 1.60
CA THR A 256 9.95 -8.93 2.37
C THR A 256 10.98 -7.86 1.96
N ASP A 257 11.47 -7.08 2.92
CA ASP A 257 12.53 -6.07 2.73
C ASP A 257 13.71 -6.34 3.66
N LEU A 258 14.65 -7.17 3.18
CA LEU A 258 15.81 -7.56 3.97
C LEU A 258 16.86 -6.44 4.06
N GLY A 259 17.27 -6.15 5.29
CA GLY A 259 18.38 -5.25 5.59
C GLY A 259 19.74 -5.69 5.01
N GLU A 260 20.67 -4.73 4.92
CA GLU A 260 22.07 -5.01 4.56
C GLU A 260 22.88 -5.67 5.69
N ARG A 261 22.40 -5.57 6.94
CA ARG A 261 23.03 -6.15 8.13
C ARG A 261 21.97 -6.82 8.99
N PRO A 262 22.29 -7.95 9.65
CA PRO A 262 21.34 -8.63 10.50
C PRO A 262 20.87 -7.73 11.64
N HIS A 263 19.58 -7.79 11.92
CA HIS A 263 19.08 -7.45 13.23
C HIS A 263 19.38 -8.60 14.19
N THR A 264 19.92 -8.27 15.37
CA THR A 264 20.26 -9.25 16.41
C THR A 264 19.48 -8.92 17.66
N ASP A 265 18.54 -9.78 18.02
CA ASP A 265 17.96 -9.75 19.35
C ASP A 265 18.86 -10.45 20.35
N GLU A 266 18.91 -9.92 21.59
CA GLU A 266 19.60 -10.54 22.72
C GLU A 266 18.65 -10.76 23.91
N TRP A 267 18.75 -11.92 24.54
CA TRP A 267 18.09 -12.19 25.81
C TRP A 267 19.07 -12.79 26.81
N LYS A 268 19.15 -12.18 28.00
CA LYS A 268 20.06 -12.59 29.07
C LYS A 268 19.30 -13.47 30.04
N ASN A 269 19.84 -14.65 30.32
CA ASN A 269 19.15 -15.57 31.21
C ASN A 269 19.08 -15.04 32.65
N THR A 270 18.04 -15.47 33.34
CA THR A 270 17.70 -15.02 34.70
C THR A 270 18.44 -15.81 35.78
N GLY A 271 19.09 -16.93 35.42
CA GLY A 271 19.67 -17.90 36.35
C GLY A 271 18.65 -18.80 37.05
N THR A 272 17.36 -18.74 36.65
CA THR A 272 16.31 -19.63 37.15
C THR A 272 15.91 -20.62 36.06
N PRO A 273 15.92 -21.93 36.30
CA PRO A 273 15.52 -22.91 35.29
C PRO A 273 14.04 -22.75 34.92
N GLY A 274 13.73 -22.74 33.62
CA GLY A 274 12.35 -22.59 33.17
C GLY A 274 12.20 -22.27 31.69
N TRP A 275 10.94 -22.27 31.23
CA TRP A 275 10.55 -21.80 29.90
C TRP A 275 10.37 -20.29 29.91
N TYR A 276 11.00 -19.62 28.95
CA TYR A 276 10.89 -18.17 28.77
C TYR A 276 10.44 -17.89 27.35
N LYS A 277 9.46 -16.99 27.19
CA LYS A 277 9.14 -16.40 25.89
C LYS A 277 10.21 -15.38 25.55
N LEU A 278 11.04 -15.66 24.55
CA LEU A 278 12.12 -14.76 24.17
C LEU A 278 11.67 -13.79 23.08
N TRP A 279 11.00 -14.31 22.06
CA TRP A 279 10.60 -13.53 20.89
C TRP A 279 9.18 -13.83 20.46
N GLU A 280 8.51 -12.83 19.92
CA GLU A 280 7.13 -12.89 19.43
C GLU A 280 7.03 -12.06 18.16
N PHE A 281 6.44 -12.64 17.12
CA PHE A 281 6.30 -12.04 15.79
C PHE A 281 4.88 -12.19 15.28
N ASP A 282 4.26 -11.08 14.89
CA ASP A 282 2.95 -11.06 14.26
C ASP A 282 3.07 -10.94 12.75
N LEU A 283 2.22 -11.65 11.99
CA LEU A 283 2.10 -11.45 10.56
C LEU A 283 1.68 -10.00 10.28
N TYR A 284 2.43 -9.38 9.37
CA TYR A 284 2.23 -8.01 8.95
C TYR A 284 0.90 -7.87 8.22
N GLY A 285 -0.10 -7.37 8.96
CA GLY A 285 -1.48 -7.25 8.50
C GLY A 285 -2.29 -8.54 8.68
N PRO A 286 -3.63 -8.42 8.77
CA PRO A 286 -4.50 -9.58 8.83
C PRO A 286 -4.59 -10.29 7.47
N LEU A 287 -4.93 -11.57 7.51
CA LEU A 287 -5.23 -12.40 6.35
C LEU A 287 -6.38 -11.80 5.54
N VAL A 288 -6.20 -11.76 4.22
CA VAL A 288 -7.19 -11.22 3.27
C VAL A 288 -8.24 -12.25 2.87
N GLU A 289 -7.97 -13.53 3.11
CA GLU A 289 -8.87 -14.66 2.89
C GLU A 289 -8.60 -15.78 3.91
N ASP A 290 -9.52 -16.73 4.01
CA ASP A 290 -9.36 -17.90 4.89
C ASP A 290 -8.14 -18.74 4.47
N TYR A 291 -7.18 -18.92 5.37
CA TYR A 291 -6.02 -19.77 5.16
C TYR A 291 -6.20 -21.12 5.84
N ARG A 292 -6.28 -22.19 5.03
CA ARG A 292 -6.31 -23.57 5.53
C ARG A 292 -4.91 -24.15 5.64
N MET A 293 -4.38 -24.20 6.85
CA MET A 293 -3.07 -24.81 7.11
C MET A 293 -3.17 -26.33 7.13
N LYS A 294 -2.39 -26.99 6.27
CA LYS A 294 -2.27 -28.46 6.21
C LYS A 294 -0.85 -28.86 5.85
N GLY A 295 -0.21 -29.67 6.68
CA GLY A 295 1.18 -30.09 6.52
C GLY A 295 2.01 -29.61 7.69
N ASN A 296 3.33 -29.53 7.51
CA ASN A 296 4.25 -29.09 8.56
C ASN A 296 4.85 -27.71 8.25
N ILE A 297 5.30 -26.99 9.27
CA ILE A 297 6.05 -25.74 9.13
C ILE A 297 7.54 -26.07 9.21
N ASN A 298 8.37 -25.48 8.35
CA ASN A 298 9.83 -25.61 8.45
C ASN A 298 10.43 -24.26 8.86
N TYR A 299 11.40 -24.25 9.75
CA TYR A 299 12.04 -23.01 10.21
C TYR A 299 13.49 -22.98 9.76
N TYR A 300 13.92 -21.81 9.31
CA TYR A 300 15.29 -21.51 8.94
C TYR A 300 15.72 -20.34 9.82
N VAL A 301 16.57 -20.60 10.81
CA VAL A 301 16.86 -19.64 11.89
C VAL A 301 18.34 -19.58 12.22
N TYR A 302 18.83 -18.39 12.57
CA TYR A 302 20.20 -18.17 13.03
C TYR A 302 20.22 -17.94 14.54
N PHE A 303 20.11 -19.03 15.30
CA PHE A 303 20.26 -18.98 16.76
C PHE A 303 21.69 -19.30 17.17
N TYR A 304 22.14 -18.62 18.21
CA TYR A 304 23.41 -18.89 18.87
C TYR A 304 23.36 -18.43 20.33
N CYS A 305 24.38 -18.81 21.08
CA CYS A 305 24.47 -18.46 22.50
C CYS A 305 25.88 -17.94 22.82
N SER A 306 25.99 -17.08 23.83
CA SER A 306 27.30 -16.62 24.31
C SER A 306 28.20 -17.77 24.77
N ARG A 307 27.61 -18.92 25.13
CA ARG A 307 28.31 -20.15 25.52
C ARG A 307 27.63 -21.35 24.87
N PRO A 308 28.37 -22.30 24.28
CA PRO A 308 27.78 -23.44 23.62
C PRO A 308 26.87 -24.22 24.57
N HIS A 309 25.64 -24.48 24.13
CA HIS A 309 24.62 -25.11 24.95
C HIS A 309 23.56 -25.77 24.07
N LYS A 310 23.03 -26.90 24.53
CA LYS A 310 21.95 -27.59 23.84
C LYS A 310 20.64 -27.26 24.55
N ALA A 311 19.85 -26.38 23.96
CA ALA A 311 18.63 -25.86 24.58
C ALA A 311 17.36 -26.39 23.89
N PRO A 312 16.32 -26.77 24.66
CA PRO A 312 14.98 -26.96 24.14
C PRO A 312 14.37 -25.63 23.67
N TYR A 313 13.74 -25.66 22.49
CA TYR A 313 12.99 -24.55 21.89
C TYR A 313 11.57 -25.00 21.58
N GLU A 314 10.59 -24.13 21.80
CA GLU A 314 9.20 -24.31 21.34
C GLU A 314 8.80 -23.15 20.43
N PHE A 315 8.23 -23.47 19.27
CA PHE A 315 7.62 -22.50 18.35
C PHE A 315 6.11 -22.65 18.45
N HIS A 316 5.46 -21.68 19.06
CA HIS A 316 4.02 -21.64 19.24
C HIS A 316 3.40 -20.80 18.13
N ILE A 317 2.43 -21.38 17.42
CA ILE A 317 1.65 -20.73 16.38
C ILE A 317 0.30 -20.37 16.96
N TYR A 318 -0.06 -19.09 16.89
CA TYR A 318 -1.36 -18.60 17.34
C TYR A 318 -2.17 -18.02 16.20
N ASP A 319 -3.48 -18.18 16.32
CA ASP A 319 -4.50 -17.45 15.58
C ASP A 319 -4.95 -16.27 16.43
N VAL A 320 -4.74 -15.06 15.91
CA VAL A 320 -5.04 -13.80 16.61
C VAL A 320 -6.15 -13.10 15.86
N ASP A 321 -7.27 -12.85 16.54
CA ASP A 321 -8.29 -11.94 16.03
C ASP A 321 -7.96 -10.51 16.50
N PRO A 322 -7.45 -9.63 15.62
CA PRO A 322 -7.08 -8.26 16.00
C PRO A 322 -8.30 -7.38 16.33
N SER A 323 -9.52 -7.83 15.99
CA SER A 323 -10.77 -7.11 16.25
C SER A 323 -11.42 -7.48 17.58
N ALA A 324 -11.03 -8.62 18.15
CA ALA A 324 -11.58 -9.12 19.41
C ALA A 324 -10.59 -8.90 20.55
N ASP A 325 -11.11 -8.53 21.73
CA ASP A 325 -10.33 -8.44 22.98
C ASP A 325 -10.07 -9.83 23.61
N THR A 326 -10.06 -10.88 22.78
CA THR A 326 -9.87 -12.26 23.22
C THR A 326 -8.40 -12.65 23.12
N PRO A 327 -7.87 -13.44 24.07
CA PRO A 327 -6.49 -13.91 24.00
C PRO A 327 -6.25 -14.73 22.72
N PRO A 328 -5.03 -14.68 22.15
CA PRO A 328 -4.64 -15.51 21.01
C PRO A 328 -4.95 -16.98 21.23
N VAL A 329 -5.47 -17.65 20.20
CA VAL A 329 -5.78 -19.09 20.25
C VAL A 329 -4.54 -19.86 19.79
N GLU A 330 -3.98 -20.72 20.66
CA GLU A 330 -2.86 -21.58 20.28
C GLU A 330 -3.33 -22.66 19.29
N VAL A 331 -2.76 -22.64 18.09
CA VAL A 331 -3.10 -23.55 16.99
C VAL A 331 -2.16 -24.74 16.96
N HIS A 332 -0.86 -24.52 17.12
CA HIS A 332 0.16 -25.55 16.98
C HIS A 332 1.42 -25.22 17.77
N VAL A 333 2.17 -26.24 18.20
CA VAL A 333 3.46 -26.08 18.88
C VAL A 333 4.47 -27.07 18.32
N ASP A 334 5.55 -26.57 17.74
CA ASP A 334 6.70 -27.37 17.33
C ASP A 334 7.79 -27.35 18.40
N ARG A 335 8.39 -28.50 18.70
CA ARG A 335 9.39 -28.67 19.76
C ARG A 335 10.71 -29.15 19.18
N PHE A 336 11.79 -28.46 19.54
CA PHE A 336 13.13 -28.79 19.06
C PHE A 336 14.13 -28.83 20.21
N ILE A 337 15.20 -29.59 20.02
CA ILE A 337 16.38 -29.50 20.88
C ILE A 337 17.53 -29.02 19.99
N ILE A 338 17.93 -27.76 20.15
CA ILE A 338 18.85 -27.08 19.25
C ILE A 338 20.25 -27.00 19.89
N PRO A 339 21.30 -27.51 19.23
CA PRO A 339 22.67 -27.23 19.62
C PRO A 339 23.06 -25.80 19.22
N LEU A 340 23.38 -24.95 20.20
CA LEU A 340 23.81 -23.57 20.00
C LEU A 340 25.31 -23.48 20.16
N GLU A 341 25.96 -22.78 19.23
CA GLU A 341 27.40 -22.51 19.25
C GLU A 341 27.70 -21.09 19.76
N ALA A 342 28.98 -20.83 20.03
CA ALA A 342 29.47 -19.49 20.35
C ALA A 342 29.60 -18.65 19.08
N GLY A 343 28.59 -17.83 18.82
CA GLY A 343 28.53 -16.92 17.67
C GLY A 343 27.56 -17.38 16.57
N SER A 344 27.17 -16.42 15.73
CA SER A 344 26.18 -16.64 14.67
C SER A 344 26.62 -17.73 13.69
N PRO A 345 25.79 -18.76 13.42
CA PRO A 345 26.17 -19.83 12.51
C PRO A 345 26.29 -19.31 11.07
N PRO A 346 27.18 -19.88 10.23
CA PRO A 346 27.34 -19.43 8.85
C PRO A 346 26.10 -19.70 8.00
N ASP A 347 25.47 -20.86 8.20
CA ASP A 347 24.26 -21.32 7.52
C ASP A 347 23.07 -21.37 8.48
N PRO A 348 21.82 -21.27 7.99
CA PRO A 348 20.65 -21.31 8.86
C PRO A 348 20.46 -22.71 9.44
N ILE A 349 20.08 -22.77 10.71
CA ILE A 349 19.63 -24.00 11.37
C ILE A 349 18.26 -24.36 10.77
N LYS A 350 18.20 -25.52 10.12
CA LYS A 350 16.98 -26.02 9.47
C LYS A 350 16.22 -26.93 10.43
N LEU A 351 15.03 -26.51 10.83
CA LEU A 351 14.16 -27.23 11.76
C LEU A 351 12.91 -27.67 11.01
N LYS A 352 12.68 -28.97 10.95
CA LYS A 352 11.48 -29.53 10.33
C LYS A 352 10.41 -29.75 11.40
N GLY A 353 9.36 -28.95 11.39
CA GLY A 353 8.23 -29.08 12.31
C GLY A 353 7.41 -30.35 12.09
N GLU A 354 6.54 -30.61 13.05
CA GLU A 354 5.59 -31.71 13.06
C GLU A 354 4.41 -31.43 12.11
N GLU A 355 3.70 -32.48 11.71
CA GLU A 355 2.50 -32.31 10.89
C GLU A 355 1.38 -31.67 11.72
N VAL A 356 0.88 -30.54 11.23
CA VAL A 356 -0.12 -29.75 11.93
C VAL A 356 -1.49 -30.38 11.74
N ARG A 357 -2.27 -30.42 12.83
CA ARG A 357 -3.71 -30.69 12.73
C ARG A 357 -4.35 -29.63 11.84
N PRO A 358 -5.08 -30.01 10.79
CA PRO A 358 -5.65 -29.04 9.86
C PRO A 358 -6.46 -27.97 10.58
N TYR A 359 -6.08 -26.71 10.37
CA TYR A 359 -6.70 -25.54 10.99
C TYR A 359 -7.02 -24.49 9.93
N ILE A 360 -8.05 -23.69 10.16
CA ILE A 360 -8.45 -22.60 9.25
C ILE A 360 -8.29 -21.29 10.02
N PHE A 361 -7.32 -20.50 9.62
CA PHE A 361 -7.21 -19.10 10.02
C PHE A 361 -8.21 -18.31 9.18
N ARG A 362 -9.01 -17.46 9.83
CA ARG A 362 -10.11 -16.75 9.15
C ARG A 362 -9.62 -15.46 8.49
N GLU A 363 -10.32 -15.03 7.44
CA GLU A 363 -10.18 -13.66 6.92
C GLU A 363 -10.31 -12.65 8.07
N GLY A 364 -9.39 -11.68 8.12
CA GLY A 364 -9.33 -10.67 9.18
C GLY A 364 -8.48 -11.05 10.40
N HIS A 365 -8.12 -12.32 10.58
CA HIS A 365 -7.21 -12.75 11.65
C HIS A 365 -5.73 -12.60 11.23
N THR A 366 -4.81 -12.60 12.18
CA THR A 366 -3.36 -12.63 11.94
C THR A 366 -2.71 -13.87 12.55
N ILE A 367 -1.55 -14.26 12.00
CA ILE A 367 -0.76 -15.41 12.46
C ILE A 367 0.35 -14.89 13.36
N ARG A 368 0.49 -15.44 14.56
CA ARG A 368 1.58 -15.11 15.47
C ARG A 368 2.49 -16.31 15.69
N ILE A 369 3.81 -16.07 15.66
CA ILE A 369 4.82 -17.04 16.08
C ILE A 369 5.48 -16.53 17.36
N ALA A 370 5.37 -17.30 18.44
CA ALA A 370 6.11 -17.06 19.67
C ALA A 370 7.16 -18.14 19.89
N ILE A 371 8.38 -17.72 20.23
CA ILE A 371 9.54 -18.59 20.39
C ILE A 371 9.90 -18.64 21.87
N TYR A 372 9.79 -19.84 22.44
CA TYR A 372 10.14 -20.13 23.81
C TYR A 372 11.43 -20.92 23.87
N VAL A 373 12.24 -20.63 24.90
CA VAL A 373 13.48 -21.35 25.16
C VAL A 373 13.47 -21.82 26.61
N TYR A 374 13.86 -23.08 26.81
CA TYR A 374 14.15 -23.59 28.14
C TYR A 374 15.61 -23.29 28.49
N ASP A 375 15.83 -22.50 29.53
CA ASP A 375 17.15 -22.30 30.12
C ASP A 375 17.28 -23.16 31.39
N ASP A 376 18.43 -23.79 31.56
CA ASP A 376 18.73 -24.65 32.72
C ASP A 376 19.15 -23.86 33.98
N GLY A 377 19.31 -22.54 33.89
CA GLY A 377 19.71 -21.66 34.99
C GLY A 377 21.14 -21.83 35.50
N HIS A 378 21.93 -22.76 34.97
CA HIS A 378 23.22 -23.14 35.56
C HIS A 378 24.35 -22.16 35.24
N GLU A 379 24.36 -21.57 34.04
CA GLU A 379 25.40 -20.63 33.62
C GLU A 379 24.78 -19.31 33.16
N LYS A 380 25.51 -18.19 33.34
CA LYS A 380 25.12 -16.92 32.72
C LYS A 380 25.29 -17.02 31.21
N ARG A 381 24.17 -17.11 30.49
CA ARG A 381 24.10 -17.26 29.04
C ARG A 381 23.28 -16.12 28.44
N VAL A 382 23.70 -15.68 27.26
CA VAL A 382 22.94 -14.75 26.42
C VAL A 382 22.54 -15.51 25.17
N TYR A 383 21.24 -15.54 24.90
CA TYR A 383 20.66 -16.14 23.71
C TYR A 383 20.48 -15.06 22.65
N TYR A 384 20.84 -15.41 21.42
CA TYR A 384 20.80 -14.48 20.31
C TYR A 384 19.97 -15.04 19.17
N PHE A 385 19.28 -14.14 18.47
CA PHE A 385 18.56 -14.45 17.23
C PHE A 385 18.93 -13.42 16.18
N ASP A 386 19.61 -13.86 15.12
CA ASP A 386 19.87 -13.04 13.94
C ASP A 386 18.79 -13.25 12.89
N TYR A 387 18.23 -12.15 12.38
CA TYR A 387 17.22 -12.14 11.33
C TYR A 387 17.25 -10.81 10.57
N ASP A 388 16.33 -10.63 9.61
CA ASP A 388 16.16 -9.38 8.87
C ASP A 388 17.39 -8.89 8.08
N SER A 389 18.08 -9.82 7.40
CA SER A 389 19.11 -9.43 6.43
C SER A 389 19.33 -10.43 5.33
N LYS A 390 19.95 -9.97 4.23
CA LYS A 390 20.29 -10.82 3.07
C LYS A 390 21.28 -11.93 3.42
N ASP A 391 22.15 -11.70 4.39
CA ASP A 391 23.14 -12.66 4.87
C ASP A 391 22.64 -13.57 6.00
N LYS A 392 21.61 -13.13 6.75
CA LYS A 392 20.98 -13.86 7.85
C LYS A 392 19.46 -13.85 7.70
N HIS A 393 18.99 -14.45 6.61
CA HIS A 393 17.56 -14.52 6.31
C HIS A 393 16.91 -15.64 7.12
N SER A 394 16.35 -15.27 8.27
CA SER A 394 15.51 -16.18 9.06
C SER A 394 14.06 -16.13 8.58
N TYR A 395 13.43 -17.29 8.38
CA TYR A 395 12.02 -17.39 7.96
C TYR A 395 11.36 -18.70 8.42
N ALA A 396 10.03 -18.68 8.48
CA ALA A 396 9.17 -19.83 8.71
C ALA A 396 8.41 -20.17 7.41
N ASP A 397 8.63 -21.37 6.91
CA ASP A 397 8.10 -21.87 5.64
C ASP A 397 6.79 -22.63 5.89
N PHE A 398 5.66 -21.98 5.60
CA PHE A 398 4.30 -22.47 5.82
C PHE A 398 3.78 -23.28 4.63
N PRO A 399 3.03 -24.37 4.87
CA PRO A 399 2.48 -25.17 3.79
C PRO A 399 1.22 -24.51 3.17
N GLY A 400 1.22 -24.26 1.87
CA GLY A 400 0.01 -23.92 1.11
C GLY A 400 -0.62 -22.57 1.46
N MET A 401 0.16 -21.59 1.93
CA MET A 401 -0.37 -20.26 2.24
C MET A 401 -0.39 -19.40 0.98
N VAL A 402 -1.52 -19.38 0.29
CA VAL A 402 -1.76 -18.45 -0.81
C VAL A 402 -2.09 -17.10 -0.19
N VAL A 403 -1.24 -16.10 -0.41
CA VAL A 403 -1.60 -14.69 -0.22
C VAL A 403 -1.88 -14.17 -1.63
N ASP A 404 -3.10 -13.70 -1.88
CA ASP A 404 -3.52 -13.27 -3.24
C ASP A 404 -2.56 -12.20 -3.78
N GLU A 405 -1.92 -12.52 -4.91
CA GLU A 405 -1.17 -11.59 -5.75
C GLU A 405 -2.09 -10.44 -6.14
N ARG A 406 -1.90 -9.28 -5.53
CA ARG A 406 -2.03 -8.00 -6.22
C ARG A 406 -1.33 -6.94 -5.40
N LEU A 407 -0.11 -6.60 -5.85
CA LEU A 407 0.36 -5.22 -6.07
C LEU A 407 1.80 -5.11 -6.65
N LEU A 408 1.93 -5.29 -7.98
CA LEU A 408 2.77 -4.57 -9.00
C LEU A 408 4.31 -4.40 -8.79
N PRO A 409 5.18 -4.09 -9.81
CA PRO A 409 5.07 -4.07 -11.30
C PRO A 409 6.21 -4.84 -12.04
N SER A 410 6.05 -5.22 -13.32
CA SER A 410 7.16 -5.20 -14.30
C SER A 410 6.72 -5.40 -15.76
N ILE A 411 7.12 -4.47 -16.62
CA ILE A 411 7.32 -4.63 -18.06
C ILE A 411 8.84 -4.90 -18.24
N PRO A 412 9.24 -5.87 -19.08
CA PRO A 412 9.81 -5.50 -20.38
C PRO A 412 9.36 -6.41 -21.54
N LEU A 413 8.85 -5.76 -22.59
CA LEU A 413 9.25 -5.95 -23.98
C LEU A 413 9.55 -7.39 -24.47
N ALA A 414 8.62 -7.98 -25.22
CA ALA A 414 8.93 -8.92 -26.31
C ALA A 414 8.43 -8.32 -27.64
N ILE A 415 9.33 -7.57 -28.29
CA ILE A 415 9.21 -7.09 -29.66
C ILE A 415 9.36 -8.26 -30.65
N ALA A 416 8.55 -8.25 -31.70
CA ALA A 416 8.81 -8.87 -33.00
C ALA A 416 9.19 -10.36 -33.05
N ALA A 417 8.18 -11.23 -32.95
CA ALA A 417 8.27 -12.58 -33.52
C ALA A 417 6.89 -13.18 -33.86
N LEU A 418 6.01 -12.42 -34.53
CA LEU A 418 4.86 -13.01 -35.26
C LEU A 418 4.28 -12.08 -36.34
N MET A 419 5.11 -11.17 -36.85
CA MET A 419 4.93 -10.54 -38.16
C MET A 419 6.20 -10.83 -38.95
N ILE A 420 6.27 -12.03 -39.52
CA ILE A 420 6.77 -12.39 -40.86
C ILE A 420 6.91 -13.91 -40.89
N GLY A 421 6.08 -14.55 -41.73
CA GLY A 421 6.27 -15.95 -42.14
C GLY A 421 5.07 -16.84 -41.89
N VAL A 422 3.98 -16.68 -42.64
CA VAL A 422 3.69 -17.53 -43.80
C VAL A 422 2.62 -16.84 -44.64
N ARG A 423 3.03 -16.42 -45.83
CA ARG A 423 2.19 -16.12 -46.97
C ARG A 423 1.82 -17.45 -47.62
N ARG A 424 0.55 -17.89 -47.58
CA ARG A 424 -0.14 -18.59 -48.69
C ARG A 424 -1.55 -19.05 -48.35
N ASN A 425 -2.47 -18.62 -49.21
CA ASN A 425 -3.57 -19.35 -49.84
C ASN A 425 -4.36 -20.41 -49.06
N GLY A 426 -5.68 -20.24 -49.11
CA GLY A 426 -6.61 -21.36 -49.02
C GLY A 426 -8.01 -20.91 -48.65
N GLY A 427 -8.70 -20.24 -49.58
CA GLY A 427 -10.14 -20.27 -49.54
C GLY A 427 -10.60 -21.65 -49.97
N GLU A 428 -11.54 -22.24 -49.26
CA GLU A 428 -12.56 -23.12 -49.83
C GLU A 428 -13.68 -23.29 -48.79
N GLY A 429 -14.87 -22.86 -49.20
CA GLY A 429 -16.12 -23.22 -48.55
C GLY A 429 -16.57 -24.62 -48.98
N GLY A 430 -17.72 -25.01 -48.45
CA GLY A 430 -18.27 -26.36 -48.57
C GLY A 430 -18.31 -26.95 -49.97
N ILE A 431 -18.13 -28.26 -50.03
CA ILE A 431 -19.24 -29.21 -49.80
C ILE A 431 -18.87 -30.09 -48.62
#